data_AF-G0YZS2-F1
#
_entry.id   AF-G0YZS2-F1
#
_cell.length_a   1.000
_cell.length_b   1.000
_cell.length_c   1.000
_cell.angle_alpha   90.00
_cell.angle_beta   90.00
_cell.angle_gamma   90.00
#
_symmetry.space_group_name_H-M   'P 1'
#
loop_
_entity.id
_entity.type
_entity.pdbx_description
1 polymer ?
#
loop_
_entity_poly.entity_id
_entity_poly.type
_entity_poly.pdbx_seq_one_letter_code
_entity_poly.pdbx_strand_id
1 'polypeptide(L)'
;FWGSQFWNSTETWYTTDPDFTPCFEQTALVWTPCAFYWVFVIFDFYYLKASLDRNIPWNKLNVSKALVNLGLLVITALDLIMALIKKGGDSELPLYDVDVWGPIIKFATFLLLFIFIPLNRKYGVQTTGCQFIFWFLLTVLSIPRCRTEVRLDAERQKVLDSQQPTEQDFSWEEYQFVSFFVFFTFTCIMLILNCFADGMPEQSKYKRGENEVPELSASFLSRITYQWFDRMALKGYRNPLEEKDLWDLRPQDSCSEVMPIFAHHWNQNVR
;
A
#
# COMPACT_ATOMS: atom_id res chain seq x y z
N PHE A 1 -20.64 19.00 6.89
CA PHE A 1 -19.48 18.16 6.51
C PHE A 1 -18.42 18.13 7.58
N TRP A 2 -17.96 19.28 8.08
CA TRP A 2 -17.03 19.38 9.23
C TRP A 2 -17.57 20.39 10.22
N GLY A 3 -17.48 20.12 11.52
CA GLY A 3 -17.74 21.12 12.56
C GLY A 3 -16.48 21.68 13.19
N SER A 4 -15.34 21.52 12.52
CA SER A 4 -14.06 22.15 12.84
C SER A 4 -13.37 22.65 11.56
N GLN A 5 -12.31 23.44 11.73
CA GLN A 5 -11.57 24.05 10.61
C GLN A 5 -10.76 22.98 9.84
N PHE A 6 -10.87 22.97 8.51
CA PHE A 6 -10.18 22.00 7.65
C PHE A 6 -8.65 22.09 7.74
N TRP A 7 -8.10 23.30 7.84
CA TRP A 7 -6.65 23.51 7.97
C TRP A 7 -6.40 24.80 8.76
N ASN A 8 -5.50 24.73 9.75
CA ASN A 8 -5.09 25.89 10.55
C ASN A 8 -3.58 26.10 10.44
N SER A 9 -3.18 27.15 9.72
CA SER A 9 -1.76 27.47 9.49
C SER A 9 -1.03 27.88 10.78
N THR A 10 -1.73 28.40 11.78
CA THR A 10 -1.12 28.76 13.06
C THR A 10 -0.70 27.53 13.85
N GLU A 11 -1.50 26.47 13.81
CA GLU A 11 -1.21 25.19 14.47
C GLU A 11 -0.20 24.32 13.72
N THR A 12 -0.06 24.50 12.40
CA THR A 12 0.92 23.73 11.60
C THR A 12 2.25 24.43 11.41
N TRP A 13 2.25 25.75 11.18
CA TRP A 13 3.46 26.48 10.74
C TRP A 13 3.96 27.52 11.74
N TYR A 14 3.11 28.05 12.60
CA TYR A 14 3.46 29.13 13.53
C TYR A 14 3.45 28.66 15.01
N THR A 15 3.97 27.45 15.25
CA THR A 15 4.09 26.85 16.59
C THR A 15 5.40 26.05 16.71
N THR A 16 5.85 25.80 17.94
CA THR A 16 6.99 24.92 18.25
C THR A 16 6.61 23.44 18.31
N ASP A 17 5.32 23.13 18.38
CA ASP A 17 4.76 21.77 18.42
C ASP A 17 3.70 21.62 17.32
N PRO A 18 4.11 21.31 16.07
CA PRO A 18 3.22 21.33 14.92
C PRO A 18 2.32 20.09 14.86
N ASP A 19 1.01 20.31 14.72
CA ASP A 19 0.02 19.27 14.47
C ASP A 19 -0.96 19.67 13.38
N PHE A 20 -1.54 18.66 12.73
CA PHE A 20 -2.62 18.87 11.79
C PHE A 20 -3.96 18.91 12.51
N THR A 21 -4.94 19.57 11.89
CA THR A 21 -6.31 19.55 12.42
C THR A 21 -6.90 18.15 12.28
N PRO A 22 -7.74 17.67 13.22
CA PRO A 22 -8.34 16.34 13.16
C PRO A 22 -9.10 16.09 11.84
N CYS A 23 -9.72 17.13 11.29
CA CYS A 23 -10.38 17.11 10.00
C CYS A 23 -9.42 16.74 8.86
N PHE A 24 -8.27 17.39 8.79
CA PHE A 24 -7.25 17.14 7.77
C PHE A 24 -6.69 15.72 7.86
N GLU A 25 -6.47 15.23 9.08
CA GLU A 25 -5.94 13.90 9.33
C GLU A 25 -6.91 12.79 8.91
N GLN A 26 -8.20 12.98 9.17
CA GLN A 26 -9.22 11.99 8.84
C GLN A 26 -9.65 12.03 7.37
N THR A 27 -9.42 13.14 6.67
CA THR A 27 -9.64 13.24 5.21
C THR A 27 -8.39 13.17 4.39
N ALA A 28 -7.66 14.28 4.29
CA ALA A 28 -6.66 14.47 3.26
C ALA A 28 -5.60 13.37 3.33
N LEU A 29 -5.17 13.01 4.54
CA LEU A 29 -4.16 11.98 4.76
C LEU A 29 -4.66 10.56 4.40
N VAL A 30 -5.95 10.27 4.59
CA VAL A 30 -6.54 8.96 4.28
C VAL A 30 -6.99 8.86 2.83
N TRP A 31 -7.62 9.91 2.31
CA TRP A 31 -8.22 9.96 0.99
C TRP A 31 -7.16 10.09 -0.10
N THR A 32 -6.02 10.72 0.17
CA THR A 32 -4.95 10.88 -0.82
C THR A 32 -4.40 9.53 -1.30
N PRO A 33 -3.98 8.58 -0.43
CA PRO A 33 -3.60 7.23 -0.85
C PRO A 33 -4.74 6.50 -1.56
N CYS A 34 -5.97 6.61 -1.06
CA CYS A 34 -7.13 5.93 -1.64
C CYS A 34 -7.42 6.42 -3.08
N ALA A 35 -7.43 7.73 -3.28
CA ALA A 35 -7.62 8.37 -4.57
C ALA A 35 -6.48 8.03 -5.53
N PHE A 36 -5.22 8.06 -5.06
CA PHE A 36 -4.07 7.60 -5.83
C PHE A 36 -4.31 6.18 -6.34
N TYR A 37 -4.67 5.24 -5.46
CA TYR A 37 -4.87 3.86 -5.88
C TYR A 37 -6.01 3.72 -6.91
N TRP A 38 -7.14 4.41 -6.71
CA TRP A 38 -8.27 4.35 -7.66
C TRP A 38 -7.95 4.91 -9.04
N VAL A 39 -7.09 5.93 -9.13
CA VAL A 39 -6.64 6.46 -10.42
C VAL A 39 -5.68 5.48 -11.09
N PHE A 40 -4.72 4.93 -10.34
CA PHE A 40 -3.65 4.12 -10.92
C PHE A 40 -4.00 2.63 -11.12
N VAL A 41 -5.06 2.14 -10.48
CA VAL A 41 -5.52 0.73 -10.64
C VAL A 41 -5.95 0.41 -12.08
N ILE A 42 -6.35 1.41 -12.86
CA ILE A 42 -6.69 1.24 -14.29
C ILE A 42 -5.44 0.81 -15.07
N PHE A 43 -4.28 1.42 -14.77
CA PHE A 43 -3.01 1.05 -15.37
C PHE A 43 -2.54 -0.33 -14.91
N ASP A 44 -2.72 -0.65 -13.63
CA ASP A 44 -2.44 -2.01 -13.13
C ASP A 44 -3.27 -3.05 -13.87
N PHE A 45 -4.56 -2.77 -14.12
CA PHE A 45 -5.44 -3.69 -14.84
C PHE A 45 -5.01 -3.88 -16.30
N TYR A 46 -4.56 -2.82 -16.97
CA TYR A 46 -3.99 -2.91 -18.31
C TYR A 46 -2.71 -3.77 -18.31
N TYR A 47 -1.80 -3.52 -17.35
CA TYR A 47 -0.56 -4.27 -17.21
C TYR A 47 -0.81 -5.76 -16.91
N LEU A 48 -1.80 -6.07 -16.04
CA LEU A 48 -2.23 -7.43 -15.75
C LEU A 48 -2.68 -8.17 -17.02
N LYS A 49 -3.48 -7.52 -17.88
CA LYS A 49 -3.94 -8.12 -19.14
C LYS A 49 -2.80 -8.34 -20.13
N ALA A 50 -1.84 -7.42 -20.18
CA ALA A 50 -0.66 -7.52 -21.05
C ALA A 50 0.35 -8.58 -20.57
N SER A 51 0.24 -9.05 -19.32
CA SER A 51 1.16 -10.04 -18.75
C SER A 51 1.19 -11.34 -19.55
N LEU A 52 2.40 -11.73 -19.91
CA LEU A 52 2.73 -12.98 -20.61
C LEU A 52 2.91 -14.15 -19.65
N ASP A 53 3.10 -13.86 -18.36
CA ASP A 53 3.25 -14.87 -17.31
C ASP A 53 1.89 -15.23 -16.72
N ARG A 54 1.75 -16.46 -16.22
CA ARG A 54 0.49 -17.00 -15.69
C ARG A 54 0.74 -17.86 -14.46
N ASN A 55 -0.22 -17.79 -13.55
CA ASN A 55 -0.35 -18.66 -12.38
C ASN A 55 0.89 -18.69 -11.47
N ILE A 56 0.90 -17.82 -10.47
CA ILE A 56 1.82 -17.92 -9.32
C ILE A 56 1.25 -18.95 -8.33
N PRO A 57 2.04 -19.89 -7.80
CA PRO A 57 1.58 -20.83 -6.78
C PRO A 57 1.27 -20.09 -5.47
N TRP A 58 0.42 -20.67 -4.62
CA TRP A 58 0.19 -20.11 -3.29
C TRP A 58 1.45 -20.25 -2.46
N ASN A 59 2.10 -19.12 -2.21
CA ASN A 59 3.23 -19.02 -1.28
C ASN A 59 2.77 -18.38 0.03
N LYS A 60 3.52 -18.62 1.10
CA LYS A 60 3.34 -18.01 2.42
C LYS A 60 3.12 -16.50 2.33
N LEU A 61 3.86 -15.82 1.44
CA LEU A 61 3.78 -14.38 1.27
C LEU A 61 2.42 -13.90 0.73
N ASN A 62 1.88 -14.57 -0.30
CA ASN A 62 0.56 -14.24 -0.87
C ASN A 62 -0.56 -14.55 0.13
N VAL A 63 -0.43 -15.65 0.87
CA VAL A 63 -1.36 -16.01 1.94
C VAL A 63 -1.32 -14.95 3.05
N SER A 64 -0.12 -14.54 3.49
CA SER A 64 0.05 -13.49 4.50
C SER A 64 -0.55 -12.16 4.05
N LYS A 65 -0.30 -11.73 2.80
CA LYS A 65 -0.92 -10.52 2.22
C LYS A 65 -2.45 -10.61 2.25
N ALA A 66 -3.01 -11.75 1.87
CA ALA A 66 -4.47 -11.96 1.87
C ALA A 66 -5.05 -11.94 3.29
N LEU A 67 -4.39 -12.59 4.25
CA LEU A 67 -4.83 -12.64 5.65
C LEU A 67 -4.76 -11.26 6.32
N VAL A 68 -3.67 -10.51 6.12
CA VAL A 68 -3.52 -9.15 6.65
C VAL A 68 -4.57 -8.22 6.05
N ASN A 69 -4.79 -8.29 4.73
CA ASN A 69 -5.82 -7.46 4.09
C ASN A 69 -7.25 -7.85 4.51
N LEU A 70 -7.50 -9.13 4.76
CA LEU A 70 -8.77 -9.58 5.34
C LEU A 70 -8.97 -9.03 6.76
N GLY A 71 -7.92 -9.02 7.58
CA GLY A 71 -7.94 -8.38 8.90
C GLY A 71 -8.30 -6.90 8.83
N LEU A 72 -7.69 -6.16 7.89
CA LEU A 72 -8.00 -4.75 7.63
C LEU A 72 -9.46 -4.54 7.19
N LEU A 73 -10.01 -5.43 6.37
CA LEU A 73 -11.43 -5.40 6.00
C LEU A 73 -12.35 -5.59 7.21
N VAL A 74 -12.01 -6.52 8.11
CA VAL A 74 -12.79 -6.74 9.34
C VAL A 74 -12.73 -5.52 10.24
N ILE A 75 -11.54 -4.95 10.49
CA ILE A 75 -11.37 -3.75 11.32
C ILE A 75 -12.18 -2.58 10.75
N THR A 76 -12.05 -2.31 9.45
CA THR A 76 -12.78 -1.20 8.82
C THR A 76 -14.29 -1.42 8.77
N ALA A 77 -14.76 -2.67 8.70
CA ALA A 77 -16.17 -3.00 8.85
C ALA A 77 -16.67 -2.77 10.29
N LEU A 78 -15.87 -3.12 11.30
CA LEU A 78 -16.18 -2.84 12.70
C LEU A 78 -16.23 -1.32 12.96
N ASP A 79 -15.27 -0.55 12.44
CA ASP A 79 -15.27 0.92 12.54
C ASP A 79 -16.55 1.51 11.95
N LEU A 80 -16.98 1.01 10.78
CA LEU A 80 -18.23 1.43 10.15
C LEU A 80 -19.46 1.09 11.01
N ILE A 81 -19.53 -0.13 11.54
CA ILE A 81 -20.64 -0.56 12.41
C ILE A 81 -20.71 0.31 13.67
N MET A 82 -19.56 0.54 14.31
CA MET A 82 -19.46 1.38 15.51
C MET A 82 -19.86 2.83 15.23
N ALA A 83 -19.45 3.40 14.09
CA ALA A 83 -19.88 4.72 13.65
C ALA A 83 -21.40 4.80 13.39
N LEU A 84 -22.00 3.74 12.82
CA LEU A 84 -23.44 3.68 12.57
C LEU A 84 -24.26 3.51 13.85
N ILE A 85 -23.81 2.68 14.81
CA ILE A 85 -24.45 2.53 16.11
C ILE A 85 -24.47 3.87 16.85
N LYS A 86 -23.33 4.58 16.85
CA LYS A 86 -23.23 5.90 17.48
C LYS A 86 -24.12 6.94 16.80
N LYS A 87 -24.34 6.82 15.48
CA LYS A 87 -25.27 7.69 14.72
C LYS A 87 -26.74 7.40 15.04
N GLY A 88 -27.06 6.15 15.36
CA GLY A 88 -28.43 5.69 15.62
C GLY A 88 -28.87 5.79 17.09
N GLY A 89 -27.94 5.89 18.03
CA GLY A 89 -28.24 6.18 19.44
C GLY A 89 -28.38 7.70 19.66
N ASP A 90 -29.34 8.11 20.50
CA ASP A 90 -29.65 9.50 20.89
C ASP A 90 -28.51 10.23 21.66
N SER A 91 -27.24 9.97 21.34
CA SER A 91 -26.12 10.74 21.87
C SER A 91 -26.07 12.13 21.23
N GLU A 92 -26.23 13.19 22.02
CA GLU A 92 -26.18 14.62 21.65
C GLU A 92 -24.85 15.10 21.04
N LEU A 93 -23.93 14.20 20.68
CA LEU A 93 -22.63 14.52 20.10
C LEU A 93 -22.74 14.63 18.57
N PRO A 94 -22.22 15.71 17.95
CA PRO A 94 -22.29 15.89 16.49
C PRO A 94 -21.38 14.87 15.80
N LEU A 95 -21.96 13.79 15.28
CA LEU A 95 -21.29 12.92 14.31
C LEU A 95 -21.23 13.62 12.96
N TYR A 96 -20.00 13.81 12.45
CA TYR A 96 -19.79 14.43 11.15
C TYR A 96 -19.86 13.39 10.04
N ASP A 97 -20.40 13.77 8.88
CA ASP A 97 -20.54 12.86 7.73
C ASP A 97 -19.24 12.14 7.36
N VAL A 98 -18.10 12.76 7.63
CA VAL A 98 -16.80 12.17 7.35
C VAL A 98 -16.47 10.91 8.16
N ASP A 99 -16.96 10.79 9.39
CA ASP A 99 -16.72 9.61 10.22
C ASP A 99 -17.40 8.37 9.62
N VAL A 100 -18.38 8.60 8.74
CA VAL A 100 -19.05 7.55 7.95
C VAL A 100 -18.35 7.35 6.59
N TRP A 101 -18.02 8.43 5.88
CA TRP A 101 -17.39 8.33 4.55
C TRP A 101 -15.96 7.76 4.60
N GLY A 102 -15.19 8.06 5.64
CA GLY A 102 -13.82 7.57 5.81
C GLY A 102 -13.73 6.04 5.80
N PRO A 103 -14.44 5.32 6.69
CA PRO A 103 -14.51 3.87 6.70
C PRO A 103 -15.05 3.28 5.38
N ILE A 104 -16.04 3.91 4.73
CA ILE A 104 -16.58 3.44 3.44
C ILE A 104 -15.51 3.45 2.35
N ILE A 105 -14.77 4.56 2.22
CA ILE A 105 -13.71 4.70 1.21
C ILE A 105 -12.59 3.69 1.47
N LYS A 106 -12.16 3.55 2.74
CA LYS A 106 -11.16 2.55 3.13
C LYS A 106 -11.64 1.14 2.81
N PHE A 107 -12.88 0.78 3.17
CA PHE A 107 -13.45 -0.53 2.90
C PHE A 107 -13.46 -0.84 1.40
N ALA A 108 -13.91 0.10 0.57
CA ALA A 108 -13.90 -0.04 -0.88
C ALA A 108 -12.47 -0.22 -1.44
N THR A 109 -11.48 0.53 -0.93
CA THR A 109 -10.08 0.35 -1.33
C THR A 109 -9.51 -1.01 -0.93
N PHE A 110 -9.74 -1.47 0.30
CA PHE A 110 -9.22 -2.75 0.77
C PHE A 110 -9.92 -3.94 0.09
N LEU A 111 -11.19 -3.79 -0.29
CA LEU A 111 -11.90 -4.78 -1.09
C LEU A 111 -11.28 -4.89 -2.48
N LEU A 112 -10.97 -3.76 -3.11
CA LEU A 112 -10.28 -3.74 -4.40
C LEU A 112 -8.90 -4.39 -4.30
N LEU A 113 -8.10 -4.04 -3.28
CA LEU A 113 -6.81 -4.68 -3.03
C LEU A 113 -6.94 -6.18 -2.78
N PHE A 114 -7.98 -6.62 -2.05
CA PHE A 114 -8.27 -8.03 -1.81
C PHE A 114 -8.53 -8.79 -3.11
N ILE A 115 -9.28 -8.20 -4.04
CA ILE A 115 -9.58 -8.77 -5.36
C ILE A 115 -8.32 -8.81 -6.22
N PHE A 116 -7.44 -7.82 -6.09
CA PHE A 116 -6.20 -7.77 -6.87
C PHE A 116 -5.19 -8.86 -6.49
N ILE A 117 -5.15 -9.32 -5.23
CA ILE A 117 -4.24 -10.41 -4.81
C ILE A 117 -4.41 -11.68 -5.68
N PRO A 118 -5.60 -12.29 -5.82
CA PRO A 118 -5.80 -13.45 -6.67
C PRO A 118 -5.68 -13.11 -8.17
N LEU A 119 -5.97 -11.89 -8.60
CA LEU A 119 -5.76 -11.47 -10.00
C LEU A 119 -4.28 -11.42 -10.34
N ASN A 120 -3.45 -10.74 -9.54
CA ASN A 120 -1.99 -10.69 -9.71
C ASN A 120 -1.41 -12.10 -9.81
N ARG A 121 -1.88 -13.00 -8.93
CA ARG A 121 -1.53 -14.42 -8.95
C ARG A 121 -1.92 -15.10 -10.27
N LYS A 122 -3.16 -14.92 -10.74
CA LYS A 122 -3.67 -15.53 -12.00
C LYS A 122 -2.90 -15.04 -13.23
N TYR A 123 -2.57 -13.75 -13.26
CA TYR A 123 -1.86 -13.09 -14.37
C TYR A 123 -0.34 -13.06 -14.19
N GLY A 124 0.23 -13.82 -13.24
CA GLY A 124 1.68 -13.97 -13.15
C GLY A 124 2.47 -12.73 -12.69
N VAL A 125 1.80 -11.70 -12.18
CA VAL A 125 2.45 -10.43 -11.77
C VAL A 125 2.96 -10.57 -10.35
N GLN A 126 4.30 -10.66 -10.19
CA GLN A 126 4.94 -10.94 -8.90
C GLN A 126 4.97 -9.75 -7.94
N THR A 127 4.94 -8.53 -8.46
CA THR A 127 4.99 -7.30 -7.64
C THR A 127 4.30 -6.19 -8.41
N THR A 128 3.47 -5.41 -7.72
CA THR A 128 2.72 -4.30 -8.32
C THR A 128 3.18 -3.00 -7.68
N GLY A 129 3.74 -2.10 -8.48
CA GLY A 129 4.26 -0.82 -8.00
C GLY A 129 3.22 0.07 -7.36
N CYS A 130 2.02 0.13 -7.94
CA CYS A 130 0.92 0.93 -7.41
C CYS A 130 0.47 0.45 -6.02
N GLN A 131 0.47 -0.86 -5.77
CA GLN A 131 0.18 -1.41 -4.44
C GLN A 131 1.25 -1.00 -3.43
N PHE A 132 2.54 -1.12 -3.79
CA PHE A 132 3.63 -0.69 -2.92
C PHE A 132 3.54 0.80 -2.57
N ILE A 133 3.37 1.67 -3.58
CA ILE A 133 3.26 3.12 -3.38
C ILE A 133 2.03 3.47 -2.54
N PHE A 134 0.89 2.80 -2.77
CA PHE A 134 -0.31 2.97 -1.94
C PHE A 134 -0.02 2.68 -0.46
N TRP A 135 0.55 1.51 -0.15
CA TRP A 135 0.85 1.13 1.23
C TRP A 135 1.90 2.07 1.85
N PHE A 136 2.90 2.48 1.07
CA PHE A 136 3.92 3.43 1.52
C PHE A 136 3.30 4.79 1.87
N LEU A 137 2.49 5.37 0.98
CA LEU A 137 1.80 6.63 1.21
C LEU A 137 0.83 6.52 2.38
N LEU A 138 0.05 5.43 2.48
CA LEU A 138 -0.89 5.22 3.58
C LEU A 138 -0.18 5.14 4.93
N THR A 139 0.94 4.42 5.02
CA THR A 139 1.74 4.35 6.25
C THR A 139 2.31 5.71 6.61
N VAL A 140 2.99 6.39 5.67
CA VAL A 140 3.65 7.69 5.94
C VAL A 140 2.63 8.76 6.33
N LEU A 141 1.49 8.84 5.63
CA LEU A 141 0.44 9.81 5.93
C LEU A 141 -0.37 9.45 7.19
N SER A 142 -0.25 8.23 7.72
CA SER A 142 -0.85 7.87 9.02
C SER A 142 0.02 8.24 10.22
N ILE A 143 1.30 8.60 10.02
CA ILE A 143 2.22 8.96 11.11
C ILE A 143 1.75 10.18 11.92
N PRO A 144 1.28 11.29 11.29
CA PRO A 144 0.81 12.45 12.05
C PRO A 144 -0.35 12.08 12.97
N ARG A 145 -1.31 11.29 12.47
CA ARG A 145 -2.43 10.80 13.26
C ARG A 145 -1.99 9.90 14.42
N CYS A 146 -0.91 9.13 14.25
CA CYS A 146 -0.34 8.34 15.36
C CYS A 146 0.14 9.24 16.50
N ARG A 147 0.80 10.36 16.18
CA ARG A 147 1.22 11.33 17.20
C ARG A 147 0.01 11.95 17.92
N THR A 148 -1.01 12.36 17.17
CA THR A 148 -2.18 13.02 17.76
C THR A 148 -2.96 12.08 18.69
N GLU A 149 -3.21 10.84 18.27
CA GLU A 149 -3.91 9.84 19.09
C GLU A 149 -3.13 9.48 20.38
N VAL A 150 -1.78 9.38 20.33
CA VAL A 150 -0.95 9.17 21.53
C VAL A 150 -1.04 10.33 22.51
N ARG A 151 -1.01 11.56 22.00
CA ARG A 151 -1.12 12.74 22.88
C ARG A 151 -2.50 12.82 23.53
N LEU A 152 -3.55 12.58 22.74
CA LEU A 152 -4.93 12.58 23.25
C LEU A 152 -5.13 11.51 24.32
N ASP A 153 -4.59 10.31 24.14
CA ASP A 153 -4.63 9.25 25.14
C ASP A 153 -3.89 9.65 26.43
N ALA A 154 -2.68 10.20 26.30
CA ALA A 154 -1.92 10.69 27.45
C ALA A 154 -2.61 11.83 28.21
N GLU A 155 -3.37 12.69 27.51
CA GLU A 155 -4.19 13.73 28.14
C GLU A 155 -5.40 13.15 28.86
N ARG A 156 -6.11 12.19 28.25
CA ARG A 156 -7.24 11.48 28.87
C ARG A 156 -6.79 10.77 30.14
N GLN A 157 -5.64 10.10 30.10
CA GLN A 157 -5.13 9.38 31.25
C GLN A 157 -4.78 10.31 32.42
N LYS A 158 -4.27 11.52 32.15
CA LYS A 158 -4.08 12.54 33.20
C LYS A 158 -5.39 13.00 33.83
N VAL A 159 -6.47 13.11 33.04
CA VAL A 159 -7.79 13.48 33.55
C VAL A 159 -8.36 12.37 34.44
N LEU A 160 -8.24 11.10 34.02
CA LEU A 160 -8.68 9.95 34.81
C LEU A 160 -7.88 9.78 36.12
N ASP A 161 -6.58 10.08 36.10
CA ASP A 161 -5.72 10.02 37.29
C ASP A 161 -5.96 11.21 38.23
N SER A 162 -6.44 12.34 37.71
CA SER A 162 -6.90 13.45 38.54
C SER A 162 -8.22 13.02 39.19
N GLN A 163 -8.26 12.89 40.51
CA GLN A 163 -9.44 12.43 41.30
C GLN A 163 -10.63 13.41 41.27
N GLN A 164 -10.90 14.06 40.14
CA GLN A 164 -12.10 14.84 39.88
C GLN A 164 -13.21 13.89 39.40
N PRO A 165 -14.43 13.98 39.96
CA PRO A 165 -15.56 13.20 39.46
C PRO A 165 -15.96 13.74 38.08
N THR A 166 -15.48 13.10 37.02
CA THR A 166 -15.94 13.34 35.65
C THR A 166 -17.04 12.34 35.29
N GLU A 167 -18.23 12.84 34.95
CA GLU A 167 -19.36 12.04 34.41
C GLU A 167 -19.19 11.68 32.91
N GLN A 168 -18.00 11.86 32.35
CA GLN A 168 -17.74 11.76 30.92
C GLN A 168 -17.32 10.34 30.54
N ASP A 169 -18.13 9.67 29.71
CA ASP A 169 -17.85 8.34 29.19
C ASP A 169 -16.84 8.43 28.03
N PHE A 170 -15.64 7.88 28.22
CA PHE A 170 -14.53 7.88 27.23
C PHE A 170 -14.46 6.58 26.39
N SER A 171 -15.46 5.70 26.50
CA SER A 171 -15.44 4.38 25.84
C SER A 171 -15.28 4.44 24.31
N TRP A 172 -15.83 5.47 23.68
CA TRP A 172 -15.71 5.67 22.23
C TRP A 172 -14.30 6.08 21.82
N GLU A 173 -13.71 7.02 22.54
CA GLU A 173 -12.39 7.56 22.31
C GLU A 173 -11.31 6.47 22.52
N GLU A 174 -11.50 5.60 23.52
CA GLU A 174 -10.67 4.41 23.72
C GLU A 174 -10.80 3.43 22.54
N TYR A 175 -12.01 3.18 22.05
CA TYR A 175 -12.22 2.34 20.87
C TYR A 175 -11.50 2.91 19.63
N GLN A 176 -11.62 4.21 19.38
CA GLN A 176 -10.96 4.87 18.25
C GLN A 176 -9.43 4.75 18.33
N PHE A 177 -8.87 4.92 19.52
CA PHE A 177 -7.44 4.75 19.77
C PHE A 177 -6.99 3.31 19.47
N VAL A 178 -7.63 2.32 20.08
CA VAL A 178 -7.28 0.90 19.89
C VAL A 178 -7.43 0.50 18.43
N SER A 179 -8.55 0.85 17.79
CA SER A 179 -8.79 0.52 16.39
C SER A 179 -7.74 1.14 15.47
N PHE A 180 -7.37 2.41 15.68
CA PHE A 180 -6.34 3.09 14.90
C PHE A 180 -4.97 2.39 15.02
N PHE A 181 -4.55 2.01 16.22
CA PHE A 181 -3.25 1.34 16.42
C PHE A 181 -3.19 -0.04 15.80
N VAL A 182 -4.27 -0.80 15.90
CA VAL A 182 -4.40 -2.10 15.24
C VAL A 182 -4.34 -1.90 13.72
N PHE A 183 -5.10 -0.95 13.17
CA PHE A 183 -5.07 -0.58 11.75
C PHE A 183 -3.67 -0.17 11.27
N PHE A 184 -2.99 0.70 12.02
CA PHE A 184 -1.64 1.17 11.69
C PHE A 184 -0.64 0.02 11.69
N THR A 185 -0.72 -0.87 12.67
CA THR A 185 0.14 -2.07 12.75
C THR A 185 -0.04 -2.98 11.53
N PHE A 186 -1.29 -3.30 11.15
CA PHE A 186 -1.55 -4.10 9.96
C PHE A 186 -1.08 -3.40 8.67
N THR A 187 -1.22 -2.08 8.59
CA THR A 187 -0.73 -1.29 7.45
C THR A 187 0.79 -1.36 7.32
N CYS A 188 1.52 -1.23 8.43
CA CYS A 188 2.98 -1.39 8.47
C CYS A 188 3.42 -2.81 8.08
N ILE A 189 2.74 -3.84 8.59
CA ILE A 189 2.99 -5.23 8.20
C ILE A 189 2.77 -5.39 6.69
N MET A 190 1.70 -4.83 6.14
CA MET A 190 1.39 -4.92 4.72
C MET A 190 2.42 -4.19 3.84
N LEU A 191 2.94 -3.04 4.27
CA LEU A 191 4.05 -2.35 3.61
C LEU A 191 5.29 -3.25 3.54
N ILE A 192 5.68 -3.86 4.67
CA ILE A 192 6.83 -4.78 4.75
C ILE A 192 6.62 -5.97 3.80
N LEU A 193 5.43 -6.57 3.79
CA LEU A 193 5.12 -7.68 2.89
C LEU A 193 5.21 -7.29 1.41
N ASN A 194 4.93 -6.03 1.05
CA ASN A 194 5.05 -5.53 -0.32
C ASN A 194 6.49 -5.14 -0.72
N CYS A 195 7.43 -5.06 0.22
CA CYS A 195 8.86 -4.90 -0.10
C CYS A 195 9.47 -6.16 -0.76
N PHE A 196 8.84 -7.31 -0.60
CA PHE A 196 9.29 -8.60 -1.14
C PHE A 196 8.47 -9.01 -2.37
N ALA A 197 9.12 -9.69 -3.32
CA ALA A 197 8.47 -10.22 -4.51
C ALA A 197 7.66 -11.49 -4.17
N ASP A 198 6.52 -11.65 -4.83
CA ASP A 198 5.76 -12.89 -4.77
C ASP A 198 6.50 -14.03 -5.49
N GLY A 199 6.01 -15.26 -5.31
CA GLY A 199 6.60 -16.45 -5.94
C GLY A 199 6.68 -16.34 -7.47
N MET A 200 7.56 -17.16 -8.07
CA MET A 200 7.70 -17.20 -9.52
C MET A 200 6.45 -17.82 -10.18
N PRO A 201 6.02 -17.31 -11.34
CA PRO A 201 4.92 -17.91 -12.11
C PRO A 201 5.33 -19.28 -12.65
N GLU A 202 4.38 -20.22 -12.65
CA GLU A 202 4.57 -21.59 -13.19
C GLU A 202 4.60 -21.60 -14.72
N GLN A 203 3.88 -20.68 -15.34
CA GLN A 203 3.74 -20.58 -16.79
C GLN A 203 4.30 -19.25 -17.24
N SER A 204 5.28 -19.28 -18.14
CA SER A 204 5.84 -18.09 -18.78
C SER A 204 5.99 -18.34 -20.27
N LYS A 205 5.87 -17.28 -21.09
CA LYS A 205 6.04 -17.37 -22.55
C LYS A 205 7.46 -17.81 -22.94
N TYR A 206 8.45 -17.39 -22.16
CA TYR A 206 9.87 -17.63 -22.43
C TYR A 206 10.42 -18.68 -21.47
N LYS A 207 11.25 -19.61 -21.96
CA LYS A 207 11.97 -20.54 -21.09
C LYS A 207 12.97 -19.76 -20.25
N ARG A 208 12.85 -19.83 -18.92
CA ARG A 208 13.79 -19.22 -17.98
C ARG A 208 15.06 -20.06 -17.91
N GLY A 209 16.18 -19.45 -18.29
CA GLY A 209 17.51 -20.05 -18.23
C GLY A 209 18.08 -20.03 -16.81
N GLU A 210 19.20 -20.73 -16.61
CA GLU A 210 19.90 -20.77 -15.32
C GLU A 210 20.53 -19.41 -14.94
N ASN A 211 20.85 -18.58 -15.95
CA ASN A 211 21.48 -17.26 -15.81
C ASN A 211 20.50 -16.10 -16.13
N GLU A 212 19.21 -16.23 -15.77
CA GLU A 212 18.22 -15.16 -15.99
C GLU A 212 18.55 -13.88 -15.19
N VAL A 213 18.24 -12.70 -15.79
CA VAL A 213 18.39 -11.41 -15.10
C VAL A 213 17.53 -11.36 -13.82
N PRO A 214 18.14 -11.09 -12.65
CA PRO A 214 17.40 -10.99 -11.38
C PRO A 214 16.33 -9.90 -11.36
N GLU A 215 16.44 -8.87 -12.20
CA GLU A 215 15.44 -7.80 -12.36
C GLU A 215 14.02 -8.35 -12.62
N LEU A 216 13.91 -9.43 -13.40
CA LEU A 216 12.62 -10.03 -13.78
C LEU A 216 11.87 -10.60 -12.56
N SER A 217 12.61 -11.12 -11.56
CA SER A 217 12.04 -11.67 -10.33
C SER A 217 12.18 -10.75 -9.10
N ALA A 218 12.81 -9.58 -9.27
CA ALA A 218 13.02 -8.60 -8.21
C ALA A 218 11.70 -7.96 -7.75
N SER A 219 11.65 -7.59 -6.46
CA SER A 219 10.53 -6.81 -5.92
C SER A 219 10.51 -5.41 -6.50
N PHE A 220 9.35 -4.74 -6.45
CA PHE A 220 9.23 -3.38 -6.95
C PHE A 220 10.25 -2.43 -6.31
N LEU A 221 10.44 -2.54 -4.99
CA LEU A 221 11.44 -1.76 -4.28
C LEU A 221 12.85 -2.03 -4.82
N SER A 222 13.21 -3.30 -4.99
CA SER A 222 14.53 -3.67 -5.51
C SER A 222 14.76 -3.17 -6.95
N ARG A 223 13.71 -3.13 -7.78
CA ARG A 223 13.78 -2.55 -9.14
C ARG A 223 14.05 -1.06 -9.12
N ILE A 224 13.41 -0.30 -8.23
CA ILE A 224 13.63 1.15 -8.12
C ILE A 224 15.01 1.47 -7.53
N THR A 225 15.43 0.74 -6.49
CA THR A 225 16.70 0.99 -5.81
C THR A 225 17.89 0.33 -6.51
N TYR A 226 17.67 -0.39 -7.61
CA TYR A 226 18.65 -1.20 -8.32
C TYR A 226 19.38 -2.24 -7.44
N GLN A 227 18.81 -2.61 -6.29
CA GLN A 227 19.41 -3.58 -5.36
C GLN A 227 19.66 -4.97 -5.98
N TRP A 228 18.92 -5.32 -7.02
CA TRP A 228 19.14 -6.57 -7.76
C TRP A 228 20.53 -6.61 -8.42
N PHE A 229 21.13 -5.45 -8.72
CA PHE A 229 22.45 -5.32 -9.33
C PHE A 229 23.61 -5.39 -8.32
N ASP A 230 23.35 -5.12 -7.04
CA ASP A 230 24.39 -5.01 -5.99
C ASP A 230 25.32 -6.22 -5.94
N ARG A 231 24.77 -7.43 -6.16
CA ARG A 231 25.57 -8.67 -6.19
C ARG A 231 26.59 -8.69 -7.32
N MET A 232 26.23 -8.20 -8.49
CA MET A 232 27.14 -8.11 -9.64
C MET A 232 28.16 -7.00 -9.45
N ALA A 233 27.74 -5.83 -8.93
CA ALA A 233 28.63 -4.73 -8.61
C ALA A 233 29.72 -5.16 -7.60
N LEU A 234 29.33 -5.84 -6.53
CA LEU A 234 30.27 -6.33 -5.52
C LEU A 234 31.20 -7.42 -6.07
N LYS A 235 30.70 -8.29 -6.97
CA LYS A 235 31.52 -9.29 -7.64
C LYS A 235 32.59 -8.64 -8.52
N GLY A 236 32.21 -7.64 -9.31
CA GLY A 236 33.12 -6.84 -10.15
C GLY A 236 34.13 -6.02 -9.35
N TYR A 237 33.77 -5.60 -8.13
CA TYR A 237 34.72 -4.96 -7.21
C TYR A 237 35.78 -5.94 -6.70
N ARG A 238 35.41 -7.20 -6.44
CA ARG A 238 36.33 -8.23 -5.90
C ARG A 238 37.18 -8.90 -6.97
N ASN A 239 36.63 -9.16 -8.15
CA ASN A 239 37.29 -9.83 -9.26
C ASN A 239 36.85 -9.18 -10.59
N PRO A 240 37.71 -9.14 -11.63
CA PRO A 240 37.29 -8.69 -12.95
C PRO A 240 36.17 -9.59 -13.49
N LEU A 241 35.11 -8.97 -14.02
CA LEU A 241 33.96 -9.70 -14.58
C LEU A 241 34.33 -10.33 -15.93
N GLU A 242 33.95 -11.59 -16.10
CA GLU A 242 34.05 -12.31 -17.37
C GLU A 242 32.67 -12.51 -18.01
N GLU A 243 32.61 -12.92 -19.29
CA GLU A 243 31.35 -13.14 -20.02
C GLU A 243 30.42 -14.14 -19.31
N LYS A 244 30.99 -15.20 -18.71
CA LYS A 244 30.25 -16.20 -17.94
C LYS A 244 29.58 -15.66 -16.67
N ASP A 245 30.00 -14.49 -16.19
CA ASP A 245 29.45 -13.85 -15.00
C ASP A 245 28.27 -12.93 -15.30
N LEU A 246 28.02 -12.65 -16.59
CA LEU A 246 26.92 -11.83 -17.05
C LEU A 246 25.62 -12.63 -17.07
N TRP A 247 24.51 -11.94 -16.83
CA TRP A 247 23.19 -12.51 -17.01
C TRP A 247 22.80 -12.54 -18.48
N ASP A 248 21.96 -13.51 -18.84
CA ASP A 248 21.34 -13.57 -20.16
C ASP A 248 20.50 -12.30 -20.39
N LEU A 249 20.40 -11.83 -21.64
CA LEU A 249 19.50 -10.70 -21.94
C LEU A 249 18.05 -11.07 -21.65
N ARG A 250 17.25 -10.07 -21.26
CA ARG A 250 15.80 -10.24 -21.15
C ARG A 250 15.25 -10.71 -22.51
N PRO A 251 14.36 -11.70 -22.56
CA PRO A 251 13.87 -12.24 -23.82
C PRO A 251 13.25 -11.18 -24.74
N GLN A 252 12.59 -10.17 -24.16
CA GLN A 252 11.96 -9.07 -24.90
C GLN A 252 12.97 -8.14 -25.59
N ASP A 253 14.18 -8.05 -25.05
CA ASP A 253 15.27 -7.23 -25.60
C ASP A 253 16.19 -8.05 -26.54
N SER A 254 15.90 -9.34 -26.71
CA SER A 254 16.68 -10.21 -27.59
C SER A 254 16.46 -9.87 -29.06
N CYS A 255 17.50 -10.02 -29.88
CA CYS A 255 17.40 -9.85 -31.32
C CYS A 255 16.31 -10.73 -31.95
N SER A 256 16.05 -11.92 -31.39
CA SER A 256 14.98 -12.80 -31.85
C SER A 256 13.57 -12.20 -31.74
N GLU A 257 13.31 -11.34 -30.76
CA GLU A 257 12.00 -10.68 -30.61
C GLU A 257 11.98 -9.30 -31.29
N VAL A 258 13.08 -8.53 -31.23
CA VAL A 258 13.14 -7.17 -31.77
C VAL A 258 13.28 -7.14 -33.30
N MET A 259 14.13 -8.00 -33.87
CA MET A 259 14.45 -7.98 -35.31
C MET A 259 13.22 -8.25 -36.21
N PRO A 260 12.32 -9.20 -35.90
CA PRO A 260 11.11 -9.40 -36.70
C PRO A 260 10.18 -8.18 -36.72
N ILE A 261 10.04 -7.48 -35.58
CA ILE A 261 9.23 -6.26 -35.46
C ILE A 261 9.85 -5.15 -36.32
N PHE A 262 11.16 -4.96 -36.21
CA PHE A 262 11.89 -3.99 -37.02
C PHE A 262 11.76 -4.29 -38.52
N ALA A 263 12.02 -5.53 -38.94
CA ALA A 263 11.96 -5.94 -40.34
C ALA A 263 10.54 -5.79 -40.92
N HIS A 264 9.50 -6.03 -40.11
CA HIS A 264 8.11 -5.81 -40.51
C HIS A 264 7.86 -4.34 -40.89
N HIS A 265 8.26 -3.39 -40.03
CA HIS A 265 8.09 -1.97 -40.29
C HIS A 265 9.03 -1.44 -41.39
N TRP A 266 10.26 -1.97 -41.47
CA TRP A 266 11.20 -1.63 -42.54
C TRP A 266 10.65 -1.99 -43.92
N ASN A 267 10.15 -3.22 -44.08
CA ASN A 267 9.60 -3.70 -45.35
C ASN A 267 8.30 -2.98 -45.76
N GLN A 268 7.56 -2.40 -44.81
CA GLN A 268 6.39 -1.57 -45.10
C GLN A 268 6.76 -0.18 -45.65
N ASN A 269 7.88 0.40 -45.21
CA ASN A 269 8.30 1.76 -45.56
C ASN A 269 9.27 1.83 -46.75
N VAL A 270 9.96 0.73 -47.05
CA VAL A 270 10.95 0.66 -48.15
C VAL A 270 10.34 0.19 -49.48
N ARG A 271 9.07 -0.21 -49.48
CA ARG A 271 8.27 -0.38 -50.71
C ARG A 271 7.57 0.91 -51.08
#